data_AF-A0A3D5M6E1-F1
#
_entry.id   AF-A0A3D5M6E1-F1
#
_cell.length_a   1.000
_cell.length_b   1.000
_cell.length_c   1.000
_cell.angle_alpha   90.00
_cell.angle_beta   90.00
_cell.angle_gamma   90.00
#
_symmetry.space_group_name_H-M   'P 1'
#
loop_
_entity.id
_entity.type
_entity.pdbx_description
1 polymer ?
#
loop_
_entity_poly.entity_id
_entity_poly.type
_entity_poly.pdbx_seq_one_letter_code
_entity_poly.pdbx_strand_id
1 'polypeptide(L)'
;MLQEIWHNNKPTLIQALITLVIFLILSNVAKGIRSDHEVSLQRHEENSLVLSQKLQDLDGLFDVERKSRTALEDRSADLVSKLSISAQPLHPFPKDEDAIATEFKRSKDLVWNDFREKANRLGVMTPSNVPNFDEKSSLTSDQWRDRYLLLEVLDRFLNVLLQVKVTSVDDIAPGNREQETFSDSEKVVARYPIVFSVSCSPAQISELFARFQSDNTFLSIEPDRMKAGSVNPGLLEVVVRVVGLDVEDPREEESGSRRGSIRKRRG
;
A
#
# COMPACT_ATOMS: atom_id res chain seq x y z
N MET A 1 -111.37 3.10 17.56
CA MET A 1 -110.42 4.23 17.39
C MET A 1 -108.98 3.92 17.81
N LEU A 2 -108.62 3.65 19.08
CA LEU A 2 -107.20 3.37 19.43
C LEU A 2 -106.67 2.00 18.94
N GLN A 3 -107.55 1.00 18.78
CA GLN A 3 -107.18 -0.32 18.23
C GLN A 3 -107.03 -0.34 16.70
N GLU A 4 -107.72 0.55 15.96
CA GLU A 4 -107.62 0.64 14.49
C GLU A 4 -106.35 1.36 14.03
N ILE A 5 -105.93 2.40 14.77
CA ILE A 5 -104.67 3.12 14.50
C ILE A 5 -103.46 2.21 14.76
N TRP A 6 -103.55 1.30 15.74
CA TRP A 6 -102.54 0.29 16.01
C TRP A 6 -102.47 -0.78 14.92
N HIS A 7 -103.62 -1.21 14.39
CA HIS A 7 -103.63 -2.29 13.39
C HIS A 7 -103.14 -1.85 12.01
N ASN A 8 -103.38 -0.60 11.62
CA ASN A 8 -102.93 -0.06 10.32
C ASN A 8 -101.46 0.37 10.31
N ASN A 9 -100.89 0.76 11.46
CA ASN A 9 -99.50 1.23 11.55
C ASN A 9 -98.50 0.18 12.09
N LYS A 10 -98.97 -1.03 12.43
CA LYS A 10 -98.11 -2.17 12.81
C LYS A 10 -97.01 -2.49 11.79
N PRO A 11 -97.29 -2.61 10.47
CA PRO A 11 -96.25 -2.99 9.52
C PRO A 11 -95.18 -1.91 9.33
N THR A 12 -95.56 -0.63 9.38
CA THR A 12 -94.63 0.51 9.27
C THR A 12 -93.77 0.67 10.52
N LEU A 13 -94.32 0.46 11.71
CA LEU A 13 -93.56 0.45 12.97
C LEU A 13 -92.55 -0.71 13.03
N ILE A 14 -92.93 -1.91 12.56
CA ILE A 14 -92.02 -3.07 12.52
C ILE A 14 -90.90 -2.83 11.50
N GLN A 15 -91.20 -2.30 10.32
CA GLN A 15 -90.16 -1.92 9.34
C GLN A 15 -89.21 -0.87 9.90
N ALA A 16 -89.72 0.18 10.56
CA ALA A 16 -88.89 1.21 11.18
C ALA A 16 -87.96 0.63 12.27
N LEU A 17 -88.46 -0.27 13.11
CA LEU A 17 -87.67 -0.95 14.13
C LEU A 17 -86.58 -1.84 13.53
N ILE A 18 -86.90 -2.62 12.49
CA ILE A 18 -85.93 -3.47 11.80
C ILE A 18 -84.83 -2.62 11.14
N THR A 19 -85.19 -1.52 10.47
CA THR A 19 -84.19 -0.62 9.87
C THR A 19 -83.30 0.03 10.91
N LEU A 20 -83.83 0.37 12.09
CA LEU A 20 -83.07 0.98 13.16
C LEU A 20 -82.09 -0.01 13.81
N VAL A 21 -82.48 -1.26 13.99
CA VAL A 21 -81.60 -2.34 14.49
C VAL A 21 -80.48 -2.62 13.48
N ILE A 22 -80.80 -2.73 12.19
CA ILE A 22 -79.81 -2.93 11.12
C ILE A 22 -78.81 -1.76 11.10
N PHE A 23 -79.29 -0.52 11.19
CA PHE A 23 -78.44 0.67 11.24
C PHE A 23 -77.51 0.69 12.47
N LEU A 24 -78.00 0.26 13.64
CA LEU A 24 -77.19 0.15 14.86
C LEU A 24 -76.08 -0.89 14.73
N ILE A 25 -76.38 -2.06 14.16
CA ILE A 25 -75.39 -3.12 13.93
C ILE A 25 -74.32 -2.64 12.94
N LEU A 26 -74.72 -2.06 11.81
CA LEU A 26 -73.80 -1.52 10.80
C LEU A 26 -72.93 -0.38 11.36
N SER A 27 -73.50 0.51 12.18
CA SER A 27 -72.77 1.61 12.81
C SER A 27 -71.73 1.12 13.82
N ASN A 28 -72.05 0.10 14.62
CA ASN A 28 -71.09 -0.50 15.54
C ASN A 28 -69.98 -1.28 14.82
N VAL A 29 -70.30 -2.02 13.75
CA VAL A 29 -69.28 -2.70 12.94
C VAL A 29 -68.38 -1.68 12.23
N ALA A 30 -68.93 -0.59 11.70
CA ALA A 30 -68.14 0.48 11.09
C ALA A 30 -67.22 1.20 12.11
N LYS A 31 -67.68 1.38 13.36
CA LYS A 31 -66.84 1.90 14.45
C LYS A 31 -65.72 0.93 14.84
N GLY A 32 -66.02 -0.36 14.94
CA GLY A 32 -65.02 -1.39 15.23
C GLY A 32 -63.94 -1.51 14.15
N ILE A 33 -64.35 -1.46 12.87
CA ILE A 33 -63.41 -1.48 11.74
C ILE A 33 -62.55 -0.20 11.72
N ARG A 34 -63.11 0.97 12.06
CA ARG A 34 -62.33 2.21 12.16
C ARG A 34 -61.35 2.19 13.34
N SER A 35 -61.75 1.70 14.51
CA SER A 35 -60.83 1.61 15.66
C SER A 35 -59.69 0.63 15.41
N ASP A 36 -59.97 -0.53 14.78
CA ASP A 36 -58.92 -1.49 14.42
C ASP A 36 -58.00 -0.94 13.31
N HIS A 37 -58.54 -0.13 12.41
CA HIS A 37 -57.75 0.55 11.38
C HIS A 37 -56.85 1.66 11.97
N GLU A 38 -57.34 2.43 12.94
CA GLU A 38 -56.54 3.44 13.65
C GLU A 38 -55.41 2.81 14.48
N VAL A 39 -55.68 1.68 15.16
CA VAL A 39 -54.66 0.95 15.93
C VAL A 39 -53.60 0.33 15.02
N SER A 40 -54.00 -0.19 13.84
CA SER A 40 -53.04 -0.72 12.86
C SER A 40 -52.21 0.38 12.20
N LEU A 41 -52.79 1.55 11.92
CA LEU A 41 -52.08 2.72 11.42
C LEU A 41 -51.04 3.23 12.42
N GLN A 42 -51.40 3.36 13.70
CA GLN A 42 -50.46 3.75 14.76
C GLN A 42 -49.29 2.77 14.89
N ARG A 43 -49.56 1.45 14.85
CA ARG A 43 -48.48 0.44 14.86
C ARG A 43 -47.59 0.52 13.62
N HIS A 44 -48.14 0.82 12.45
CA HIS A 44 -47.33 1.00 11.24
C HIS A 44 -46.46 2.26 11.32
N GLU A 45 -46.97 3.35 11.88
CA GLU A 45 -46.22 4.58 12.10
C GLU A 45 -45.07 4.36 13.09
N GLU A 46 -45.33 3.72 14.24
CA GLU A 46 -44.29 3.35 15.21
C GLU A 46 -43.22 2.42 14.60
N ASN A 47 -43.64 1.39 13.88
CA ASN A 47 -42.71 0.49 13.20
C ASN A 47 -41.89 1.20 12.11
N SER A 48 -42.48 2.16 11.40
CA SER A 48 -41.79 2.96 10.39
C SER A 48 -40.74 3.89 11.02
N LEU A 49 -41.03 4.47 12.18
CA LEU A 49 -40.10 5.29 12.94
C LEU A 49 -38.92 4.45 13.45
N VAL A 50 -39.20 3.28 14.04
CA VAL A 50 -38.15 2.35 14.50
C VAL A 50 -37.28 1.85 13.33
N LEU A 51 -37.89 1.57 12.16
CA LEU A 51 -37.15 1.22 10.95
C LEU A 51 -36.29 2.39 10.45
N SER A 52 -36.81 3.61 10.47
CA SER A 52 -36.06 4.80 10.05
C SER A 52 -34.84 5.08 10.95
N GLN A 53 -34.98 4.89 12.26
CA GLN A 53 -33.87 4.99 13.21
C GLN A 53 -32.81 3.91 12.97
N LYS A 54 -33.24 2.65 12.80
CA LYS A 54 -32.30 1.56 12.48
C LYS A 54 -31.58 1.76 11.14
N LEU A 55 -32.25 2.33 10.15
CA LEU A 55 -31.64 2.67 8.86
C LEU A 55 -30.62 3.81 9.00
N GLN A 56 -30.91 4.84 9.78
CA GLN A 56 -29.94 5.92 10.07
C GLN A 56 -28.72 5.42 10.85
N ASP A 57 -28.91 4.55 11.84
CA ASP A 57 -27.82 3.95 12.61
C ASP A 57 -26.93 3.07 11.72
N LEU A 58 -27.53 2.30 10.79
CA LEU A 58 -26.81 1.52 9.79
C LEU A 58 -26.03 2.41 8.83
N ASP A 59 -26.64 3.49 8.31
CA ASP A 59 -25.97 4.44 7.41
C ASP A 59 -24.77 5.10 8.10
N GLY A 60 -24.93 5.47 9.37
CA GLY A 60 -23.84 6.00 10.20
C GLY A 60 -22.69 5.00 10.39
N LEU A 61 -22.98 3.71 10.52
CA LEU A 61 -21.97 2.65 10.63
C LEU A 61 -21.21 2.45 9.30
N PHE A 62 -21.94 2.40 8.17
CA PHE A 62 -21.34 2.30 6.83
C PHE A 62 -20.46 3.51 6.50
N ASP A 63 -20.85 4.71 6.91
CA ASP A 63 -20.05 5.92 6.73
C ASP A 63 -18.76 5.89 7.56
N VAL A 64 -18.80 5.36 8.78
CA VAL A 64 -17.61 5.19 9.62
C VAL A 64 -16.68 4.11 9.05
N GLU A 65 -17.21 2.97 8.60
CA GLU A 65 -16.43 1.93 7.94
C GLU A 65 -15.84 2.41 6.61
N ARG A 66 -16.60 3.17 5.82
CA ARG A 66 -16.10 3.75 4.59
C ARG A 66 -14.97 4.73 4.87
N LYS A 67 -15.17 5.67 5.80
CA LYS A 67 -14.14 6.66 6.20
C LYS A 67 -12.92 6.00 6.82
N SER A 68 -13.08 4.95 7.62
CA SER A 68 -11.96 4.21 8.20
C SER A 68 -11.20 3.45 7.11
N ARG A 69 -11.90 2.86 6.13
CA ARG A 69 -11.27 2.22 4.97
C ARG A 69 -10.51 3.24 4.12
N THR A 70 -11.10 4.39 3.77
CA THR A 70 -10.35 5.43 3.05
C THR A 70 -9.17 5.94 3.84
N ALA A 71 -9.30 6.15 5.16
CA ALA A 71 -8.18 6.59 5.99
C ALA A 71 -7.06 5.52 6.08
N LEU A 72 -7.41 4.24 6.07
CA LEU A 72 -6.45 3.14 6.00
C LEU A 72 -5.79 3.05 4.61
N GLU A 73 -6.56 3.23 3.54
CA GLU A 73 -6.06 3.29 2.16
C GLU A 73 -5.10 4.47 1.98
N ASP A 74 -5.47 5.67 2.44
CA ASP A 74 -4.63 6.87 2.40
C ASP A 74 -3.35 6.69 3.22
N ARG A 75 -3.45 6.09 4.41
CA ARG A 75 -2.28 5.79 5.25
C ARG A 75 -1.39 4.72 4.60
N SER A 76 -1.97 3.74 3.93
CA SER A 76 -1.22 2.72 3.20
C SER A 76 -0.49 3.34 2.00
N ALA A 77 -1.13 4.25 1.27
CA ALA A 77 -0.52 4.97 0.15
C ALA A 77 0.62 5.88 0.63
N ASP A 78 0.41 6.60 1.74
CA ASP A 78 1.45 7.40 2.39
C ASP A 78 2.64 6.53 2.82
N LEU A 79 2.39 5.37 3.45
CA LEU A 79 3.46 4.43 3.83
C LEU A 79 4.20 3.88 2.62
N VAL A 80 3.49 3.47 1.57
CA VAL A 80 4.11 2.99 0.31
C VAL A 80 4.96 4.09 -0.31
N SER A 81 4.48 5.34 -0.35
CA SER A 81 5.24 6.48 -0.88
C SER A 81 6.52 6.77 -0.09
N LYS A 82 6.53 6.48 1.22
CA LYS A 82 7.70 6.64 2.10
C LYS A 82 8.69 5.47 2.03
N LEU A 83 8.20 4.29 1.64
CA LEU A 83 8.96 3.05 1.57
C LEU A 83 9.48 2.73 0.16
N SER A 84 8.98 3.42 -0.87
CA SER A 84 9.29 3.14 -2.28
C SER A 84 10.31 4.13 -2.83
N ILE A 85 11.43 3.62 -3.37
CA ILE A 85 12.43 4.47 -4.06
C ILE A 85 11.82 5.19 -5.26
N SER A 86 10.94 4.52 -6.00
CA SER A 86 10.29 5.06 -7.19
C SER A 86 9.41 6.28 -6.90
N ALA A 87 9.02 6.52 -5.64
CA ALA A 87 8.20 7.66 -5.27
C ALA A 87 8.96 8.99 -5.31
N GLN A 88 10.29 8.97 -5.19
CA GLN A 88 11.14 10.17 -5.24
C GLN A 88 12.37 9.94 -6.12
N PRO A 89 12.21 9.81 -7.46
CA PRO A 89 13.33 9.53 -8.35
C PRO A 89 14.22 10.78 -8.53
N LEU A 90 15.54 10.62 -8.35
CA LEU A 90 16.55 11.60 -8.75
C LEU A 90 16.86 11.52 -10.25
N HIS A 91 16.74 10.32 -10.81
CA HIS A 91 17.02 9.92 -12.18
C HIS A 91 15.72 9.49 -12.85
N PRO A 92 14.98 10.42 -13.47
CA PRO A 92 13.69 10.10 -14.07
C PRO A 92 13.83 9.10 -15.20
N PHE A 93 12.92 8.12 -15.24
CA PHE A 93 12.89 7.14 -16.33
C PHE A 93 12.42 7.83 -17.63
N PRO A 94 13.15 7.70 -18.75
CA PRO A 94 12.80 8.38 -19.99
C PRO A 94 11.49 7.85 -20.57
N LYS A 95 10.73 8.73 -21.24
CA LYS A 95 9.50 8.33 -21.95
C LYS A 95 9.77 7.76 -23.34
N ASP A 96 10.92 8.11 -23.93
CA ASP A 96 11.34 7.67 -25.24
C ASP A 96 12.21 6.41 -25.10
N GLU A 97 11.74 5.29 -25.67
CA GLU A 97 12.36 3.98 -25.51
C GLU A 97 13.76 3.90 -26.12
N ASP A 98 13.99 4.60 -27.23
CA ASP A 98 15.28 4.61 -27.93
C ASP A 98 16.35 5.41 -27.16
N ALA A 99 15.92 6.34 -26.31
CA ALA A 99 16.80 7.18 -25.51
C ALA A 99 17.25 6.52 -24.19
N ILE A 100 16.52 5.51 -23.69
CA ILE A 100 16.71 4.90 -22.36
C ILE A 100 18.17 4.53 -22.10
N ALA A 101 18.77 3.74 -22.99
CA ALA A 101 20.13 3.25 -22.81
C ALA A 101 21.18 4.38 -22.83
N THR A 102 20.95 5.41 -23.64
CA THR A 102 21.88 6.54 -23.80
C THR A 102 21.79 7.48 -22.60
N GLU A 103 20.58 7.78 -22.15
CA GLU A 103 20.35 8.60 -20.95
C GLU A 103 20.83 7.90 -19.69
N PHE A 104 20.63 6.58 -19.57
CA PHE A 104 21.15 5.81 -18.44
C PHE A 104 22.67 5.92 -18.33
N LYS A 105 23.40 5.71 -19.44
CA LYS A 105 24.86 5.85 -19.47
C LYS A 105 25.30 7.24 -19.06
N ARG A 106 24.62 8.27 -19.57
CA ARG A 106 24.90 9.67 -19.20
C ARG A 106 24.68 9.92 -17.71
N SER A 107 23.57 9.49 -17.14
CA SER A 107 23.27 9.66 -15.72
C SER A 107 24.26 8.89 -14.85
N LYS A 108 24.60 7.66 -15.21
CA LYS A 108 25.62 6.85 -14.54
C LYS A 108 26.98 7.56 -14.53
N ASP A 109 27.42 8.07 -15.67
CA ASP A 109 28.70 8.78 -15.79
C ASP A 109 28.70 10.08 -14.97
N LEU A 110 27.58 10.80 -14.93
CA LEU A 110 27.44 12.00 -14.11
C LEU A 110 27.54 11.70 -12.61
N VAL A 111 26.77 10.72 -12.12
CA VAL A 111 26.82 10.28 -10.71
C VAL A 111 28.23 9.86 -10.33
N TRP A 112 28.88 9.09 -11.20
CA TRP A 112 30.21 8.57 -10.93
C TRP A 112 31.30 9.65 -10.94
N ASN A 113 31.26 10.56 -11.89
CA ASN A 113 32.22 11.66 -11.98
C ASN A 113 32.06 12.65 -10.82
N ASP A 114 30.82 13.01 -10.47
CA ASP A 114 30.53 13.88 -9.33
C ASP A 114 30.98 13.24 -8.00
N PHE A 115 30.72 11.93 -7.82
CA PHE A 115 31.22 11.19 -6.66
C PHE A 115 32.75 11.24 -6.58
N ARG A 116 33.47 10.94 -7.67
CA ARG A 116 34.95 11.00 -7.69
C ARG A 116 35.48 12.39 -7.37
N GLU A 117 34.88 13.42 -7.96
CA GLU A 117 35.31 14.80 -7.73
C GLU A 117 35.14 15.20 -6.26
N LYS A 118 33.98 14.91 -5.68
CA LYS A 118 33.70 15.18 -4.26
C LYS A 118 34.58 14.33 -3.34
N ALA A 119 34.77 13.05 -3.64
CA ALA A 119 35.63 12.15 -2.89
C ALA A 119 37.08 12.64 -2.86
N ASN A 120 37.62 13.06 -4.01
CA ASN A 120 38.96 13.62 -4.11
C ASN A 120 39.14 14.88 -3.25
N ARG A 121 38.13 15.78 -3.24
CA ARG A 121 38.15 16.98 -2.38
C ARG A 121 38.11 16.64 -0.88
N LEU A 122 37.49 15.52 -0.51
CA LEU A 122 37.35 15.06 0.86
C LEU A 122 38.46 14.10 1.31
N GLY A 123 39.35 13.70 0.40
CA GLY A 123 40.42 12.74 0.68
C GLY A 123 39.93 11.28 0.80
N VAL A 124 38.75 10.98 0.26
CA VAL A 124 38.18 9.62 0.22
C VAL A 124 38.74 8.89 -1.01
N MET A 125 39.32 7.72 -0.81
CA MET A 125 39.80 6.90 -1.93
C MET A 125 38.63 6.22 -2.65
N THR A 126 38.65 6.21 -3.98
CA THR A 126 37.56 5.67 -4.82
C THR A 126 38.02 4.50 -5.69
N PRO A 127 37.09 3.61 -6.12
CA PRO A 127 37.41 2.53 -7.03
C PRO A 127 37.88 3.07 -8.39
N SER A 128 38.82 2.36 -9.01
CA SER A 128 39.30 2.69 -10.36
C SER A 128 38.26 2.44 -11.45
N ASN A 129 37.41 1.44 -11.25
CA ASN A 129 36.42 1.00 -12.23
C ASN A 129 35.05 1.63 -11.97
N VAL A 130 34.32 1.96 -13.04
CA VAL A 130 32.90 2.34 -12.96
C VAL A 130 32.09 1.10 -12.61
N PRO A 131 31.09 1.18 -11.71
CA PRO A 131 30.22 0.05 -11.39
C PRO A 131 29.52 -0.50 -12.66
N ASN A 132 29.47 -1.82 -12.80
CA ASN A 132 28.81 -2.49 -13.92
C ASN A 132 27.36 -2.86 -13.56
N PHE A 133 26.40 -2.36 -14.34
CA PHE A 133 24.96 -2.63 -14.18
C PHE A 133 24.43 -3.67 -15.19
N ASP A 134 25.32 -4.40 -15.87
CA ASP A 134 24.99 -5.39 -16.91
C ASP A 134 24.11 -4.81 -18.03
N GLU A 135 24.55 -3.69 -18.60
CA GLU A 135 23.89 -2.89 -19.65
C GLU A 135 23.92 -3.57 -21.04
N LYS A 136 23.23 -4.70 -21.19
CA LYS A 136 23.09 -5.40 -22.48
C LYS A 136 22.16 -4.62 -23.42
N SER A 137 22.42 -4.69 -24.73
CA SER A 137 21.58 -4.03 -25.73
C SER A 137 20.20 -4.67 -25.92
N SER A 138 20.00 -5.89 -25.40
CA SER A 138 18.76 -6.67 -25.51
C SER A 138 17.83 -6.50 -24.31
N LEU A 139 18.09 -5.53 -23.42
CA LEU A 139 17.28 -5.35 -22.22
C LEU A 139 15.90 -4.79 -22.57
N THR A 140 14.87 -5.29 -21.88
CA THR A 140 13.50 -4.78 -21.98
C THR A 140 13.32 -3.47 -21.21
N SER A 141 12.21 -2.75 -21.42
CA SER A 141 11.91 -1.50 -20.70
C SER A 141 11.85 -1.69 -19.17
N ASP A 142 11.20 -2.76 -18.70
CA ASP A 142 11.15 -3.10 -17.27
C ASP A 142 12.54 -3.41 -16.72
N GLN A 143 13.35 -4.13 -17.49
CA GLN A 143 14.73 -4.40 -17.13
C GLN A 143 15.52 -3.09 -17.01
N TRP A 144 15.40 -2.16 -17.95
CA TRP A 144 16.03 -0.85 -17.82
C TRP A 144 15.54 -0.08 -16.59
N ARG A 145 14.25 -0.14 -16.26
CA ARG A 145 13.71 0.48 -15.04
C ARG A 145 14.41 -0.04 -13.79
N ASP A 146 14.66 -1.35 -13.71
CA ASP A 146 15.40 -1.93 -12.59
C ASP A 146 16.83 -1.34 -12.47
N ARG A 147 17.48 -1.01 -13.59
CA ARG A 147 18.83 -0.40 -13.58
C ARG A 147 18.78 1.04 -13.12
N TYR A 148 17.76 1.80 -13.52
CA TYR A 148 17.52 3.14 -12.98
C TYR A 148 17.30 3.11 -11.47
N LEU A 149 16.52 2.16 -10.96
CA LEU A 149 16.30 1.99 -9.52
C LEU A 149 17.58 1.58 -8.78
N LEU A 150 18.43 0.74 -9.37
CA LEU A 150 19.77 0.48 -8.83
C LEU A 150 20.64 1.75 -8.84
N LEU A 151 20.57 2.57 -9.89
CA LEU A 151 21.31 3.84 -9.95
C LEU A 151 20.88 4.83 -8.84
N GLU A 152 19.58 4.87 -8.52
CA GLU A 152 19.06 5.63 -7.36
C GLU A 152 19.70 5.18 -6.04
N VAL A 153 19.74 3.87 -5.81
CA VAL A 153 20.37 3.29 -4.61
C VAL A 153 21.84 3.66 -4.54
N LEU A 154 22.54 3.57 -5.68
CA LEU A 154 23.95 3.93 -5.78
C LEU A 154 24.17 5.40 -5.41
N ASP A 155 23.50 6.33 -6.10
CA ASP A 155 23.70 7.78 -5.93
C ASP A 155 23.42 8.20 -4.48
N ARG A 156 22.29 7.76 -3.92
CA ARG A 156 21.90 8.10 -2.54
C ARG A 156 22.91 7.57 -1.53
N PHE A 157 23.36 6.32 -1.67
CA PHE A 157 24.31 5.76 -0.72
C PHE A 157 25.71 6.38 -0.85
N LEU A 158 26.18 6.67 -2.07
CA LEU A 158 27.45 7.38 -2.28
C LEU A 158 27.44 8.74 -1.59
N ASN A 159 26.33 9.48 -1.63
CA ASN A 159 26.20 10.75 -0.92
C ASN A 159 26.32 10.57 0.61
N VAL A 160 25.77 9.50 1.20
CA VAL A 160 25.93 9.18 2.63
C VAL A 160 27.39 8.88 2.96
N LEU A 161 28.07 8.08 2.13
CA LEU A 161 29.50 7.76 2.31
C LEU A 161 30.38 9.02 2.29
N LEU A 162 30.08 9.97 1.40
CA LEU A 162 30.78 11.26 1.31
C LEU A 162 30.53 12.13 2.55
N GLN A 163 29.31 12.16 3.07
CA GLN A 163 28.98 12.94 4.27
C GLN A 163 29.73 12.42 5.51
N VAL A 164 29.80 11.10 5.66
CA VAL A 164 30.55 10.43 6.75
C VAL A 164 32.07 10.51 6.55
N LYS A 165 32.52 10.80 5.31
CA LYS A 165 33.92 10.86 4.91
C LYS A 165 34.66 9.56 5.22
N VAL A 166 34.10 8.44 4.74
CA VAL A 166 34.75 7.11 4.87
C VAL A 166 36.18 7.14 4.31
N THR A 167 37.04 6.22 4.76
CA THR A 167 38.46 6.25 4.37
C THR A 167 38.65 5.84 2.90
N SER A 168 38.02 4.73 2.49
CA SER A 168 37.98 4.32 1.10
C SER A 168 36.70 3.58 0.75
N VAL A 169 36.34 3.65 -0.53
CA VAL A 169 35.43 2.74 -1.19
C VAL A 169 36.27 1.90 -2.15
N ASP A 170 36.34 0.60 -1.90
CA ASP A 170 37.27 -0.30 -2.56
C ASP A 170 36.63 -0.99 -3.77
N ASP A 171 35.37 -1.41 -3.63
CA ASP A 171 34.60 -2.06 -4.70
C ASP A 171 33.10 -1.79 -4.59
N ILE A 172 32.40 -1.80 -5.72
CA ILE A 172 30.95 -1.57 -5.84
C ILE A 172 30.39 -2.55 -6.87
N ALA A 173 29.49 -3.42 -6.43
CA ALA A 173 28.86 -4.44 -7.26
C ALA A 173 27.32 -4.34 -7.18
N PRO A 174 26.66 -3.78 -8.21
CA PRO A 174 25.22 -3.87 -8.35
C PRO A 174 24.76 -5.33 -8.43
N GLY A 175 23.72 -5.69 -7.69
CA GLY A 175 23.11 -7.01 -7.70
C GLY A 175 21.91 -7.09 -8.65
N ASN A 176 21.21 -8.23 -8.60
CA ASN A 176 19.98 -8.44 -9.36
C ASN A 176 18.77 -8.05 -8.51
N ARG A 177 17.68 -7.62 -9.17
CA ARG A 177 16.38 -7.43 -8.52
C ARG A 177 15.94 -8.74 -7.88
N GLU A 178 15.49 -8.66 -6.63
CA GLU A 178 14.89 -9.76 -5.89
C GLU A 178 13.44 -9.42 -5.55
N GLN A 179 12.59 -10.43 -5.45
CA GLN A 179 11.17 -10.25 -5.12
C GLN A 179 10.80 -11.00 -3.84
N GLU A 180 10.19 -10.30 -2.88
CA GLU A 180 9.62 -10.89 -1.67
C GLU A 180 8.09 -10.76 -1.70
N THR A 181 7.41 -11.89 -1.55
CA THR A 181 5.94 -11.94 -1.50
C THR A 181 5.45 -11.64 -0.09
N PHE A 182 4.43 -10.79 0.02
CA PHE A 182 3.65 -10.69 1.25
C PHE A 182 2.62 -11.82 1.31
N SER A 183 2.52 -12.49 2.45
CA SER A 183 1.27 -13.16 2.80
C SER A 183 0.19 -12.09 2.93
N ASP A 184 -0.83 -12.12 2.07
CA ASP A 184 -2.04 -11.29 2.09
C ASP A 184 -2.04 -9.99 1.23
N SER A 185 -1.13 -9.82 0.27
CA SER A 185 -1.19 -8.71 -0.71
C SER A 185 -1.02 -9.21 -2.15
N GLU A 186 -1.73 -8.58 -3.10
CA GLU A 186 -1.49 -8.77 -4.54
C GLU A 186 -0.17 -8.12 -5.00
N LYS A 187 0.45 -7.30 -4.15
CA LYS A 187 1.72 -6.61 -4.40
C LYS A 187 2.91 -7.39 -3.81
N VAL A 188 4.09 -7.07 -4.31
CA VAL A 188 5.37 -7.64 -3.86
C VAL A 188 6.34 -6.54 -3.45
N VAL A 189 7.26 -6.85 -2.54
CA VAL A 189 8.44 -6.00 -2.32
C VAL A 189 9.49 -6.36 -3.35
N ALA A 190 9.82 -5.40 -4.20
CA ALA A 190 10.98 -5.47 -5.05
C ALA A 190 12.20 -4.94 -4.27
N ARG A 191 13.30 -5.67 -4.35
CA ARG A 191 14.56 -5.36 -3.67
C ARG A 191 15.64 -5.12 -4.71
N TYR A 192 16.34 -4.00 -4.58
CA TYR A 192 17.39 -3.54 -5.48
C TYR A 192 18.73 -3.47 -4.74
N PRO A 193 19.45 -4.60 -4.61
CA PRO A 193 20.66 -4.69 -3.81
C PRO A 193 21.90 -4.17 -4.55
N ILE A 194 22.78 -3.47 -3.83
CA ILE A 194 24.14 -3.12 -4.26
C ILE A 194 25.10 -3.45 -3.12
N VAL A 195 26.18 -4.15 -3.43
CA VAL A 195 27.24 -4.49 -2.47
C VAL A 195 28.37 -3.48 -2.56
N PHE A 196 28.76 -2.94 -1.41
CA PHE A 196 29.88 -2.03 -1.26
C PHE A 196 30.95 -2.68 -0.38
N SER A 197 32.20 -2.60 -0.83
CA SER A 197 33.36 -2.85 0.01
C SER A 197 33.96 -1.51 0.41
N VAL A 198 34.00 -1.22 1.71
CA VAL A 198 34.48 0.06 2.25
C VAL A 198 35.49 -0.15 3.36
N SER A 199 36.48 0.73 3.43
CA SER A 199 37.37 0.80 4.59
C SER A 199 37.08 2.07 5.40
N CYS A 200 36.87 1.91 6.70
CA CYS A 200 36.48 3.02 7.58
C CYS A 200 36.88 2.77 9.04
N SER A 201 36.86 3.82 9.86
CA SER A 201 37.09 3.67 11.31
C SER A 201 35.81 3.20 12.03
N PRO A 202 35.92 2.65 13.25
CA PRO A 202 34.75 2.28 14.06
C PRO A 202 33.76 3.43 14.31
N ALA A 203 34.25 4.67 14.41
CA ALA A 203 33.41 5.85 14.57
C ALA A 203 32.64 6.15 13.27
N GLN A 204 33.30 6.07 12.11
CA GLN A 204 32.69 6.32 10.81
C GLN A 204 31.58 5.31 10.50
N ILE A 205 31.80 4.01 10.75
CA ILE A 205 30.76 3.01 10.48
C ILE A 205 29.53 3.20 11.39
N SER A 206 29.75 3.62 12.64
CA SER A 206 28.66 3.94 13.57
C SER A 206 27.86 5.15 13.11
N GLU A 207 28.54 6.21 12.64
CA GLU A 207 27.89 7.40 12.08
C GLU A 207 27.14 7.08 10.78
N LEU A 208 27.69 6.19 9.94
CA LEU A 208 27.05 5.73 8.72
C LEU A 208 25.71 5.05 9.02
N PHE A 209 25.68 4.11 9.97
CA PHE A 209 24.42 3.47 10.36
C PHE A 209 23.41 4.47 10.94
N ALA A 210 23.86 5.42 11.76
CA ALA A 210 22.98 6.41 12.38
C ALA A 210 22.35 7.35 11.35
N ARG A 211 23.15 7.90 10.41
CA ARG A 211 22.66 8.81 9.35
C ARG A 211 21.78 8.11 8.34
N PHE A 212 22.11 6.86 8.02
CA PHE A 212 21.32 6.10 7.07
C PHE A 212 19.90 5.83 7.59
N GLN A 213 19.76 5.54 8.89
CA GLN A 213 18.45 5.33 9.52
C GLN A 213 17.61 6.59 9.66
N SER A 214 18.22 7.79 9.70
CA SER A 214 17.47 9.05 9.85
C SER A 214 16.90 9.57 8.53
N ASP A 215 17.65 9.45 7.44
CA ASP A 215 17.38 10.21 6.22
C ASP A 215 16.91 9.35 5.02
N ASN A 216 16.96 8.01 5.12
CA ASN A 216 16.63 7.11 4.00
C ASN A 216 15.78 5.90 4.40
N THR A 217 14.49 6.11 4.70
CA THR A 217 13.55 5.06 5.16
C THR A 217 13.30 3.90 4.19
N PHE A 218 13.63 4.07 2.91
CA PHE A 218 13.43 3.08 1.83
C PHE A 218 14.72 2.35 1.42
N LEU A 219 15.85 2.67 2.05
CA LEU A 219 17.09 1.93 1.89
C LEU A 219 17.31 1.08 3.15
N SER A 220 17.70 -0.18 2.98
CA SER A 220 18.15 -1.07 4.05
C SER A 220 19.67 -1.25 3.96
N ILE A 221 20.37 -1.19 5.10
CA ILE A 221 21.76 -1.63 5.18
C ILE A 221 21.80 -2.99 5.86
N GLU A 222 22.38 -3.95 5.16
CA GLU A 222 22.65 -5.30 5.62
C GLU A 222 24.17 -5.49 5.67
N PRO A 223 24.82 -5.41 6.84
CA PRO A 223 26.24 -5.71 6.95
C PRO A 223 26.46 -7.20 6.70
N ASP A 224 27.23 -7.54 5.67
CA ASP A 224 27.51 -8.93 5.28
C ASP A 224 28.77 -9.43 6.00
N ARG A 225 29.83 -8.61 6.02
CA ARG A 225 31.09 -8.97 6.67
C ARG A 225 31.80 -7.75 7.22
N MET A 226 32.40 -7.89 8.41
CA MET A 226 33.25 -6.88 9.01
C MET A 226 34.51 -7.54 9.56
N LYS A 227 35.69 -7.01 9.22
CA LYS A 227 36.98 -7.49 9.73
C LYS A 227 37.92 -6.31 9.98
N ALA A 228 38.91 -6.50 10.83
CA ALA A 228 39.98 -5.52 10.99
C ALA A 228 40.75 -5.37 9.66
N GLY A 229 41.18 -4.15 9.38
CA GLY A 229 41.93 -3.81 8.18
C GLY A 229 43.23 -4.60 8.12
N SER A 230 43.48 -5.23 6.97
CA SER A 230 44.66 -6.05 6.72
C SER A 230 45.96 -5.23 6.75
N VAL A 231 45.88 -3.96 6.34
CA VAL A 231 47.03 -3.03 6.26
C VAL A 231 47.10 -2.11 7.48
N ASN A 232 45.95 -1.68 8.01
CA ASN A 232 45.88 -0.82 9.20
C ASN A 232 44.88 -1.41 10.21
N PRO A 233 45.33 -1.94 11.35
CA PRO A 233 44.46 -2.52 12.37
C PRO A 233 43.46 -1.53 12.99
N GLY A 234 43.71 -0.23 12.87
CA GLY A 234 42.80 0.84 13.32
C GLY A 234 41.64 1.11 12.37
N LEU A 235 41.63 0.50 11.18
CA LEU A 235 40.55 0.54 10.22
C LEU A 235 39.79 -0.78 10.20
N LEU A 236 38.54 -0.72 9.73
CA LEU A 236 37.67 -1.85 9.48
C LEU A 236 37.47 -1.96 7.97
N GLU A 237 37.67 -3.17 7.44
CA GLU A 237 37.21 -3.55 6.10
C GLU A 237 35.79 -4.12 6.24
N VAL A 238 34.83 -3.43 5.65
CA VAL A 238 33.40 -3.73 5.79
C VAL A 238 32.81 -4.00 4.41
N VAL A 239 32.15 -5.15 4.27
CA VAL A 239 31.28 -5.46 3.14
C VAL A 239 29.85 -5.22 3.57
N VAL A 240 29.20 -4.29 2.89
CA VAL A 240 27.86 -3.82 3.21
C VAL A 240 26.98 -4.01 1.99
N ARG A 241 25.83 -4.65 2.18
CA ARG A 241 24.79 -4.74 1.17
C ARG A 241 23.75 -3.65 1.45
N VAL A 242 23.57 -2.75 0.49
CA VAL A 242 22.57 -1.70 0.55
C VAL A 242 21.44 -2.07 -0.37
N VAL A 243 20.23 -2.14 0.16
CA VAL A 243 19.07 -2.63 -0.57
C VAL A 243 18.05 -1.53 -0.68
N GLY A 244 17.73 -1.18 -1.91
CA GLY A 244 16.58 -0.36 -2.20
C GLY A 244 15.28 -1.11 -2.18
N LEU A 245 14.23 -0.54 -1.59
CA LEU A 245 12.89 -1.14 -1.56
C LEU A 245 11.92 -0.41 -2.50
N ASP A 246 11.07 -1.19 -3.15
CA ASP A 246 9.92 -0.68 -3.92
C ASP A 246 8.74 -1.64 -3.78
N VAL A 247 7.51 -1.13 -3.94
CA VAL A 247 6.28 -1.94 -3.89
C VAL A 247 5.67 -2.00 -5.27
N GLU A 248 5.68 -3.19 -5.86
CA GLU A 248 5.34 -3.38 -7.28
C GLU A 248 4.33 -4.51 -7.49
N ASP A 249 3.81 -4.62 -8.71
CA ASP A 249 3.09 -5.82 -9.15
C ASP A 249 4.06 -7.00 -9.32
N PRO A 250 3.64 -8.23 -8.99
CA PRO A 250 4.47 -9.41 -9.17
C PRO A 250 4.87 -9.58 -10.64
N ARG A 251 6.16 -9.68 -10.90
CA ARG A 251 6.70 -10.00 -12.23
C ARG A 251 7.18 -11.45 -12.24
N GLU A 252 7.06 -12.12 -13.39
CA GLU A 252 7.70 -13.42 -13.57
C GLU A 252 9.22 -13.22 -13.54
N GLU A 253 9.90 -13.75 -12.53
CA GLU A 253 11.36 -13.82 -12.59
C GLU A 253 11.73 -14.73 -13.76
N GLU A 254 12.57 -14.25 -14.68
CA GLU A 254 13.27 -15.13 -15.62
C GLU A 254 14.07 -16.11 -14.77
N SER A 255 13.48 -17.28 -14.52
CA SER A 255 14.08 -18.32 -13.71
C SER A 255 15.41 -18.73 -14.35
N GLY A 256 16.49 -18.12 -13.85
CA GLY A 256 17.84 -18.55 -14.15
C GLY A 256 17.99 -19.97 -13.61
N SER A 257 17.78 -20.96 -14.48
CA SER A 257 18.08 -22.38 -14.34
C SER A 257 18.66 -22.78 -12.96
N ARG A 258 17.84 -22.81 -11.91
CA ARG A 258 18.15 -23.58 -10.71
C ARG A 258 17.75 -25.02 -10.98
N ARG A 259 18.56 -25.71 -11.79
CA ARG A 259 18.61 -27.18 -11.83
C ARG A 259 19.06 -27.67 -10.45
N GLY A 260 18.11 -27.87 -9.57
CA GLY A 260 18.24 -28.65 -8.35
C GLY A 260 17.22 -29.78 -8.39
N SER A 261 17.45 -30.80 -9.22
CA SER A 261 16.61 -31.99 -9.22
C SER A 261 16.78 -32.75 -7.90
N ILE A 262 15.96 -32.44 -6.89
CA ILE A 262 15.82 -33.35 -5.75
C ILE A 262 14.91 -34.49 -6.21
N ARG A 263 15.58 -35.44 -6.87
CA ARG A 263 15.06 -36.77 -7.17
C ARG A 263 14.75 -37.42 -5.82
N LYS A 264 13.46 -37.48 -5.45
CA LYS A 264 12.97 -38.33 -4.35
C LYS A 264 13.46 -39.76 -4.60
N ARG A 265 14.48 -40.18 -3.85
CA ARG A 265 14.92 -41.57 -3.80
C ARG A 265 14.04 -42.28 -2.77
N ARG A 266 13.02 -42.98 -3.26
CA ARG A 266 12.41 -44.10 -2.54
C ARG A 266 13.42 -45.26 -2.59
N GLY A 267 13.69 -45.85 -1.44
CA GLY A 267 14.55 -47.01 -1.21
C GLY A 267 14.65 -47.21 0.29
#